data_AF-T1BRK8-F1
#
_entry.id   AF-T1BRK8-F1
#
_cell.length_a   1.000
_cell.length_b   1.000
_cell.length_c   1.000
_cell.angle_alpha   90.00
_cell.angle_beta   90.00
_cell.angle_gamma   90.00
#
_symmetry.space_group_name_H-M   'P 1'
#
loop_
_entity.id
_entity.type
_entity.pdbx_description
1 polymer ?
#
loop_
_entity_poly.entity_id
_entity_poly.type
_entity_poly.pdbx_seq_one_letter_code
_entity_poly.pdbx_strand_id
1 'polypeptide(L)'
;YTETSWEVFPQGLTDTLQWIRERYDNPPVYITENGAAFYDPPVAENGRVVDSLRVDYLRKHIGAVHHGNRGRLGHVRGYMRGR
;
A
#
# COMPACT_ATOMS: atom_id res chain seq x y z
N TYR A 1 5.55 -5.10 11.64
CA TYR A 1 4.40 -6.01 11.58
C TYR A 1 3.15 -5.24 11.97
N THR A 2 2.00 -5.68 11.49
CA THR A 2 0.66 -5.11 11.75
C THR A 2 -0.03 -5.86 12.90
N GLU A 3 -1.20 -5.40 13.34
CA GLU A 3 -2.03 -6.11 14.33
C GLU A 3 -2.46 -7.50 13.86
N THR A 4 -2.66 -7.68 12.55
CA THR A 4 -2.92 -8.99 11.95
C THR A 4 -1.66 -9.85 11.82
N SER A 5 -0.54 -9.42 12.40
CA SER A 5 0.77 -10.06 12.31
C SER A 5 1.35 -10.13 10.89
N TRP A 6 0.80 -9.37 9.94
CA TRP A 6 1.36 -9.29 8.59
C TRP A 6 2.59 -8.38 8.57
N GLU A 7 3.61 -8.81 7.84
CA GLU A 7 4.80 -8.00 7.60
C GLU A 7 4.44 -6.74 6.80
N VAL A 8 5.12 -5.63 7.11
CA VAL A 8 5.00 -4.39 6.33
C VAL A 8 6.15 -4.38 5.32
N PHE A 9 5.89 -4.88 4.11
CA PHE A 9 6.91 -5.05 3.08
C PHE A 9 6.50 -4.41 1.74
N PRO A 10 6.70 -3.08 1.56
CA PRO A 10 6.29 -2.36 0.37
C PRO A 10 6.93 -2.88 -0.93
N GLN A 11 8.13 -3.46 -0.85
CA GLN A 11 8.81 -4.03 -2.01
C GLN A 11 8.02 -5.18 -2.63
N GLY A 12 7.33 -6.00 -1.82
CA GLY A 12 6.50 -7.09 -2.34
C GLY A 12 5.37 -6.60 -3.26
N LEU A 13 4.86 -5.39 -3.05
CA LEU A 13 3.89 -4.77 -3.97
C LEU A 13 4.54 -4.42 -5.31
N THR A 14 5.75 -3.85 -5.30
CA THR A 14 6.52 -3.57 -6.52
C THR A 14 6.81 -4.86 -7.29
N ASP A 15 7.26 -5.90 -6.60
CA ASP A 15 7.60 -7.19 -7.20
C ASP A 15 6.36 -7.86 -7.82
N THR A 16 5.21 -7.76 -7.15
CA THR A 16 3.93 -8.26 -7.68
C THR A 16 3.52 -7.52 -8.96
N LEU A 17 3.66 -6.18 -9.00
CA LEU A 17 3.34 -5.40 -10.19
C LEU A 17 4.28 -5.71 -11.35
N GLN A 18 5.56 -5.92 -11.07
CA GLN A 18 6.53 -6.37 -12.06
C GLN A 18 6.18 -7.75 -12.61
N TRP A 19 5.81 -8.68 -11.73
CA TRP A 19 5.36 -10.00 -12.14
C TRP A 19 4.12 -9.94 -13.04
N ILE A 20 3.10 -9.13 -12.68
CA ILE A 20 1.91 -8.92 -13.53
C ILE A 20 2.31 -8.37 -14.89
N ARG A 21 3.21 -7.39 -14.92
CA ARG A 21 3.72 -6.80 -16.15
C ARG A 21 4.34 -7.86 -17.07
N GLU A 22 5.27 -8.65 -16.54
CA GLU A 22 6.02 -9.65 -17.30
C GLU A 22 5.11 -10.80 -17.76
N ARG A 23 4.14 -11.19 -16.92
CA ARG A 23 3.25 -12.33 -17.16
C ARG A 23 2.11 -12.03 -18.13
N TYR A 24 1.62 -10.79 -18.17
CA TYR A 24 0.37 -10.40 -18.84
C TYR A 24 0.50 -9.25 -19.84
N ASP A 25 1.71 -8.92 -20.28
CA ASP A 25 1.99 -7.83 -21.23
C ASP A 25 1.56 -6.43 -20.72
N ASN A 26 1.87 -6.16 -19.44
CA ASN A 26 1.70 -4.85 -18.79
C ASN A 26 0.31 -4.19 -18.93
N PRO A 27 -0.78 -4.89 -18.58
CA PRO A 27 -2.11 -4.31 -18.66
C PRO A 27 -2.26 -3.16 -17.65
N PRO A 28 -3.21 -2.22 -17.87
CA PRO A 28 -3.57 -1.25 -16.85
C PRO A 28 -4.12 -1.95 -15.59
N VAL A 29 -3.61 -1.59 -14.41
CA VAL A 29 -4.00 -2.20 -13.12
C VAL A 29 -4.59 -1.17 -12.17
N TYR A 30 -5.59 -1.58 -11.40
CA TYR A 30 -6.09 -0.84 -10.24
C TYR A 30 -5.78 -1.65 -8.98
N ILE A 31 -5.18 -1.00 -7.99
CA ILE A 31 -5.06 -1.58 -6.66
C ILE A 31 -6.39 -1.32 -5.95
N THR A 32 -7.23 -2.35 -5.87
CA THR A 32 -8.58 -2.27 -5.32
C THR A 32 -8.59 -2.16 -3.80
N GLU A 33 -7.60 -2.76 -3.13
CA GLU A 33 -7.45 -2.67 -1.68
C GLU A 33 -5.97 -2.68 -1.31
N ASN A 34 -5.55 -1.70 -0.50
CA ASN A 34 -4.31 -1.77 0.25
C ASN A 34 -4.45 -0.99 1.57
N GLY A 35 -4.04 -1.61 2.66
CA GLY A 35 -4.22 -1.09 4.01
C GLY A 35 -3.57 -1.99 5.05
N ALA A 36 -3.54 -1.50 6.28
CA ALA A 36 -2.98 -2.22 7.41
C ALA A 36 -3.74 -1.89 8.69
N ALA A 37 -3.96 -2.92 9.51
CA ALA A 37 -4.48 -2.78 10.85
C ALA A 37 -3.33 -2.42 11.81
N PHE A 38 -3.49 -1.31 12.49
CA PHE A 38 -2.65 -0.87 13.61
C PHE A 38 -3.56 -0.57 14.79
N TYR A 39 -3.05 -0.73 16.00
CA TYR A 39 -3.82 -0.39 17.19
C TYR A 39 -4.17 1.11 17.18
N ASP A 40 -5.46 1.39 17.25
CA ASP A 40 -6.01 2.71 17.51
C ASP A 40 -6.59 2.71 18.93
N PRO A 41 -6.29 3.73 19.77
CA PRO A 41 -6.88 3.82 21.09
C PRO A 41 -8.41 3.92 21.01
N PRO A 42 -9.16 3.28 21.93
CA PRO A 42 -10.63 3.26 21.89
C PRO A 42 -11.26 4.63 22.15
N VAL A 43 -10.48 5.57 22.69
CA VAL A 43 -10.90 6.96 22.93
C VAL A 43 -9.90 7.89 22.28
N ALA A 44 -10.41 8.85 21.53
CA ALA A 44 -9.61 9.87 20.86
C ALA A 44 -9.12 10.92 21.86
N GLU A 45 -7.83 11.23 21.84
CA GLU A 45 -7.27 12.31 22.64
C GLU A 45 -7.59 13.65 21.96
N ASN A 46 -8.23 14.58 22.68
CA ASN A 46 -8.69 15.85 22.12
C ASN A 46 -9.54 15.70 20.83
N GLY A 47 -10.33 14.62 20.76
CA GLY A 47 -11.19 14.33 19.60
C GLY A 47 -10.42 13.87 18.36
N ARG A 48 -9.14 13.51 18.48
CA ARG A 48 -8.32 12.99 17.36
C ARG A 48 -7.65 11.67 17.72
N VAL A 49 -7.50 10.81 16.71
CA VAL A 49 -6.66 9.61 16.78
C VAL A 49 -5.41 9.87 15.97
N VAL A 50 -4.24 9.77 16.61
CA VAL A 50 -2.93 9.96 15.96
C VAL A 50 -2.44 8.61 15.45
N ASP A 51 -2.78 8.32 14.20
CA ASP A 51 -2.51 7.04 13.55
C ASP A 51 -1.28 7.13 12.63
N SER A 52 -0.12 7.37 13.23
CA SER A 52 1.13 7.61 12.51
C SER A 52 1.63 6.36 11.76
N LEU A 53 1.34 5.17 12.28
CA LEU A 53 1.77 3.90 11.68
C LEU A 53 1.05 3.61 10.36
N ARG A 54 -0.28 3.80 10.30
CA ARG A 54 -1.02 3.63 9.04
C ARG A 54 -0.64 4.69 8.01
N VAL A 55 -0.40 5.92 8.45
CA VAL A 55 0.09 7.00 7.56
C VAL A 55 1.45 6.61 6.96
N ASP A 56 2.39 6.11 7.77
CA ASP A 56 3.69 5.64 7.29
C ASP A 56 3.56 4.44 6.34
N TYR A 57 2.71 3.46 6.68
CA TYR A 57 2.40 2.31 5.83
C TYR A 57 1.92 2.76 4.44
N LEU A 58 0.90 3.63 4.38
CA LEU A 58 0.33 4.11 3.12
C LEU A 58 1.35 4.91 2.31
N ARG A 59 2.12 5.79 2.97
CA ARG A 59 3.18 6.56 2.30
C ARG A 59 4.22 5.65 1.64
N LYS A 60 4.66 4.60 2.34
CA LYS A 60 5.63 3.64 1.82
C LYS A 60 5.08 2.85 0.64
N HIS A 61 3.85 2.34 0.70
CA HIS A 61 3.25 1.54 -0.37
C HIS A 61 2.89 2.39 -1.60
N ILE A 62 2.31 3.58 -1.40
CA ILE A 62 2.08 4.52 -2.51
C ILE A 62 3.40 4.96 -3.14
N GLY A 63 4.43 5.19 -2.32
CA GLY A 63 5.79 5.49 -2.80
C GLY A 63 6.37 4.37 -3.66
N ALA A 64 6.19 3.11 -3.27
CA ALA A 64 6.60 1.93 -4.03
C ALA A 64 5.88 1.86 -5.39
N VAL A 65 4.56 2.04 -5.42
CA VAL A 65 3.75 2.10 -6.65
C VAL A 65 4.23 3.23 -7.57
N HIS A 66 4.45 4.42 -7.01
CA HIS A 66 4.92 5.59 -7.77
C HIS A 66 6.31 5.36 -8.37
N HIS A 67 7.23 4.80 -7.59
CA HIS A 67 8.56 4.44 -8.07
C HIS A 67 8.48 3.39 -9.19
N GLY A 68 7.67 2.34 -9.00
CA GLY A 68 7.42 1.30 -10.00
C GLY A 68 6.87 1.86 -11.31
N ASN A 69 5.85 2.72 -11.26
CA ASN A 69 5.30 3.38 -12.44
C ASN A 69 6.36 4.24 -13.16
N ARG A 70 7.17 5.02 -12.43
CA ARG A 70 8.25 5.84 -13.03
C ARG A 70 9.33 4.98 -13.70
N GLY A 71 9.68 3.86 -13.08
CA GLY A 71 10.60 2.87 -13.64
C GLY A 71 9.99 2.00 -14.75
N ARG A 72 8.73 2.26 -15.13
CA ARG A 72 7.93 1.44 -16.05
C ARG A 72 7.78 -0.02 -15.62
N LEU A 73 7.95 -0.31 -14.33
CA LEU A 73 7.82 -1.65 -13.73
C LEU A 73 6.36 -2.13 -13.67
N GLY A 74 5.39 -1.23 -13.80
CA GLY A 74 3.97 -1.56 -13.94
C GLY A 74 3.16 -0.40 -14.53
N HIS A 75 1.87 -0.63 -14.79
CA HIS A 75 0.94 0.36 -15.35
C HIS A 75 -0.26 0.59 -14.41
N VAL A 76 0.02 1.09 -13.20
CA VAL A 76 -1.03 1.33 -12.19
C VAL A 76 -1.80 2.63 -12.50
N ARG A 77 -3.13 2.55 -12.51
CA ARG A 77 -4.08 3.64 -12.84
C ARG A 77 -4.88 4.15 -11.67
N GLY A 78 -4.92 3.41 -10.57
CA GLY A 78 -5.61 3.82 -9.36
C GLY A 78 -5.20 2.98 -8.16
N TYR A 79 -5.43 3.56 -6.99
CA TYR A 79 -5.09 2.99 -5.69
C TYR A 79 -6.20 3.32 -4.70
N MET A 80 -6.82 2.31 -4.14
CA MET A 80 -7.89 2.43 -3.16
C MET A 80 -7.40 2.02 -1.78
N ARG A 81 -7.58 2.92 -0.81
CA ARG A 81 -7.27 2.65 0.59
C ARG A 81 -8.29 1.65 1.13
N GLY A 82 -7.80 0.51 1.62
CA GLY A 82 -8.60 -0.44 2.39
C GLY A 82 -9.12 0.19 3.69
N ARG A 83 -10.11 -0.45 4.30
CA ARG A 83 -10.60 -0.04 5.64
C ARG A 83 -9.60 -0.41 6.72
#